data_AF-A0AA39T5S8-F1
#
_entry.id   AF-A0AA39T5S8-F1
#
_cell.length_a   1.000
_cell.length_b   1.000
_cell.length_c   1.000
_cell.angle_alpha   90.00
_cell.angle_beta   90.00
_cell.angle_gamma   90.00
#
_symmetry.space_group_name_H-M   'P 1'
#
loop_
_entity.id
_entity.type
_entity.pdbx_description
1 polymer ?
#
loop_
_entity_poly.entity_id
_entity_poly.type
_entity_poly.pdbx_seq_one_letter_code
_entity_poly.pdbx_strand_id
1 'polypeptide(L)'
;MDLYGKTGEVIDFGGEVDYSGTAWFQDVPQRPPPAPQSVGTPYVPDPDVIAQNEAFEFALSAAPNVLYARYKQYGQLGVLAWCSEFGELIDNLKEMGFAGNMFVSTRSQALKTCTEILRLKLTDVKMQIIIMYLSSQVSRLRRFLDGDGVWDDYPELTFPLEPMKHQATS
;
A
#
# COMPACT_ATOMS: atom_id res chain seq x y z
N MET A 1 -40.11 -24.73 15.46
CA MET A 1 -38.88 -24.00 15.84
C MET A 1 -37.71 -24.80 15.30
N ASP A 2 -36.78 -24.13 14.61
CA ASP A 2 -35.43 -24.56 14.19
C ASP A 2 -35.39 -25.64 13.09
N LEU A 3 -35.08 -25.38 11.81
CA LEU A 3 -33.99 -24.65 11.11
C LEU A 3 -32.61 -25.33 11.21
N TYR A 4 -32.15 -25.82 10.05
CA TYR A 4 -30.79 -26.27 9.66
C TYR A 4 -30.27 -27.64 10.15
N GLY A 5 -30.38 -28.63 9.26
CA GLY A 5 -29.47 -29.78 9.16
C GLY A 5 -29.21 -30.09 7.69
N LYS A 6 -28.19 -29.46 7.09
CA LYS A 6 -27.70 -29.85 5.75
C LYS A 6 -26.92 -31.16 5.91
N THR A 7 -27.61 -32.29 5.82
CA THR A 7 -26.98 -33.59 5.63
C THR A 7 -26.45 -33.65 4.20
N GLY A 8 -25.13 -33.79 4.07
CA GLY A 8 -24.44 -33.86 2.80
C GLY A 8 -24.90 -35.05 1.97
N GLU A 9 -25.39 -34.78 0.77
CA GLU A 9 -25.35 -35.75 -0.33
C GLU A 9 -23.88 -36.00 -0.65
N VAL A 10 -23.36 -37.12 -0.15
CA VAL A 10 -22.11 -37.69 -0.61
C VAL A 10 -22.41 -38.31 -1.97
N ILE A 11 -21.92 -37.69 -3.04
CA ILE A 11 -21.96 -38.28 -4.37
C ILE A 11 -20.99 -39.48 -4.33
N ASP A 12 -21.56 -40.68 -4.31
CA ASP A 12 -20.83 -41.95 -4.37
C ASP A 12 -20.23 -42.11 -5.77
N PHE A 13 -18.97 -41.68 -5.94
CA PHE A 13 -18.16 -42.03 -7.11
C PHE A 13 -17.66 -43.47 -6.92
N GLY A 14 -18.54 -44.42 -7.21
CA GLY A 14 -18.19 -45.83 -7.28
C GLY A 14 -17.07 -46.09 -8.30
N GLY A 15 -16.01 -46.72 -7.83
CA GLY A 15 -14.88 -47.21 -8.63
C GLY A 15 -13.58 -46.56 -8.21
N GLU A 16 -12.70 -47.31 -7.53
CA GLU A 16 -11.29 -46.95 -7.41
C GLU A 16 -10.74 -46.74 -8.82
N VAL A 17 -10.52 -45.48 -9.18
CA VAL A 17 -9.93 -45.12 -10.47
C VAL A 17 -8.49 -45.62 -10.42
N ASP A 18 -8.17 -46.61 -11.24
CA ASP A 18 -6.82 -47.17 -11.30
C ASP A 18 -5.85 -46.13 -11.88
N TYR A 19 -5.05 -45.52 -10.99
CA TYR A 19 -4.01 -44.57 -11.35
C TYR A 19 -2.67 -45.25 -11.68
N SER A 20 -2.58 -46.59 -11.70
CA SER A 20 -1.31 -47.31 -11.91
C SER A 20 -0.64 -47.03 -13.26
N GLY A 21 -1.36 -46.45 -14.24
CA GLY A 21 -0.84 -46.05 -15.54
C GLY A 21 -0.65 -44.55 -15.73
N THR A 22 -1.01 -43.70 -14.75
CA THR A 22 -0.97 -42.24 -14.92
C THR A 22 0.23 -41.64 -14.20
N ALA A 23 1.40 -41.76 -14.82
CA ALA A 23 2.64 -41.21 -14.31
C ALA A 23 2.79 -39.73 -14.70
N TRP A 24 2.11 -38.83 -13.98
CA TRP A 24 2.45 -37.41 -14.06
C TRP A 24 3.88 -37.22 -13.52
N PHE A 25 4.76 -36.58 -14.29
CA PHE A 25 6.13 -36.21 -13.90
C PHE A 25 7.22 -37.30 -13.88
N GLN A 26 7.00 -38.52 -14.40
CA GLN A 26 8.06 -39.55 -14.40
C GLN A 26 9.11 -39.39 -15.52
N ASP A 27 8.71 -38.92 -16.70
CA ASP A 27 9.66 -38.59 -17.76
C ASP A 27 10.00 -37.11 -17.69
N VAL A 28 11.07 -36.76 -16.97
CA VAL A 28 11.70 -35.45 -17.16
C VAL A 28 12.27 -35.46 -18.57
N PRO A 29 11.74 -34.66 -19.52
CA PRO A 29 12.32 -34.59 -20.86
C PRO A 29 13.80 -34.21 -20.71
N GLN A 30 14.70 -34.90 -21.41
CA GLN A 30 16.10 -34.51 -21.42
C GLN A 30 16.17 -33.02 -21.75
N ARG A 31 16.59 -32.21 -20.77
CA ARG A 31 16.68 -30.77 -20.94
C ARG A 31 17.65 -30.56 -22.11
N PRO A 32 17.23 -29.96 -23.24
CA PRO A 32 18.17 -29.62 -24.30
C PRO A 32 19.33 -28.84 -23.67
N PRO A 33 20.57 -29.01 -24.17
CA PRO A 33 21.69 -28.23 -23.67
C PRO A 33 21.25 -26.77 -23.65
N PRO A 34 21.48 -26.03 -22.54
CA PRO A 34 21.01 -24.66 -22.43
C PRO A 34 21.50 -23.93 -23.67
N ALA A 35 20.55 -23.44 -24.48
CA ALA A 35 20.89 -22.53 -25.55
C ALA A 35 21.80 -21.46 -24.94
N PRO A 36 22.87 -21.01 -25.65
CA PRO A 36 23.69 -19.92 -25.16
C PRO A 36 22.73 -18.82 -24.71
N GLN A 37 22.72 -18.53 -23.41
CA GLN A 37 21.88 -17.45 -22.89
C GLN A 37 22.35 -16.23 -23.67
N SER A 38 21.51 -15.72 -24.56
CA SER A 38 21.74 -14.40 -25.10
C SER A 38 21.77 -13.51 -23.87
N VAL A 39 22.95 -13.00 -23.55
CA VAL A 39 23.10 -11.95 -22.56
C VAL A 39 22.30 -10.80 -23.15
N GLY A 40 21.03 -10.69 -22.74
CA GLY A 40 20.15 -9.65 -23.23
C GLY A 40 20.83 -8.33 -23.02
N THR A 41 20.74 -7.43 -24.00
CA THR A 41 21.24 -6.06 -23.84
C THR A 41 20.70 -5.50 -22.52
N PRO A 42 21.56 -4.94 -21.65
CA PRO A 42 21.12 -4.32 -20.41
C PRO A 42 20.00 -3.33 -20.69
N TYR A 43 18.91 -3.43 -19.93
CA TYR A 43 17.81 -2.47 -20.04
C TYR A 43 18.34 -1.07 -19.71
N VAL A 44 18.19 -0.15 -20.66
CA VAL A 44 18.47 1.27 -20.47
C VAL A 44 17.13 1.99 -20.42
N PRO A 45 16.73 2.54 -19.26
CA PRO A 45 15.47 3.28 -19.17
C PRO A 45 15.51 4.52 -20.06
N ASP A 46 14.34 4.89 -20.56
CA ASP A 46 14.17 6.12 -21.33
C ASP A 46 14.52 7.36 -20.46
N PRO A 47 15.18 8.39 -21.01
CA PRO A 47 15.47 9.63 -20.27
C PRO A 47 14.25 10.24 -19.57
N ASP A 48 13.06 10.14 -20.16
CA ASP A 48 11.84 10.67 -19.56
C ASP A 48 11.45 9.89 -18.29
N VAL A 49 11.67 8.57 -18.27
CA VAL A 49 11.44 7.72 -17.10
C VAL A 49 12.41 8.09 -15.98
N ILE A 50 13.67 8.37 -16.30
CA ILE A 50 14.67 8.81 -15.33
C ILE A 50 14.24 10.14 -14.71
N ALA A 51 13.92 11.13 -15.54
CA ALA A 51 13.49 12.45 -15.08
C ALA A 51 12.23 12.38 -14.21
N GLN A 52 11.29 11.51 -14.55
CA GLN A 52 10.06 11.33 -13.78
C GLN A 52 10.33 10.72 -12.39
N ASN A 53 11.22 9.71 -12.30
CA ASN A 53 11.62 9.14 -11.02
C ASN A 53 12.35 10.17 -10.15
N GLU A 54 13.25 10.97 -10.72
CA GLU A 54 13.95 12.05 -10.02
C GLU A 54 12.96 13.11 -9.48
N ALA A 55 11.96 13.47 -10.28
CA ALA A 55 10.92 14.41 -9.86
C ALA A 55 10.10 13.86 -8.68
N PHE A 56 9.75 12.56 -8.70
CA PHE A 56 9.08 11.93 -7.57
C PHE A 56 9.96 11.87 -6.33
N GLU A 57 11.24 11.49 -6.46
CA GLU A 57 12.18 11.47 -5.34
C GLU A 57 12.31 12.84 -4.69
N PHE A 58 12.43 13.90 -5.50
CA PHE A 58 12.45 15.26 -5.01
C PHE A 58 11.15 15.60 -4.25
N ALA A 59 9.99 15.37 -4.86
CA ALA A 59 8.70 15.66 -4.25
C ALA A 59 8.49 14.88 -2.94
N LEU A 60 8.85 13.60 -2.91
CA LEU A 60 8.77 12.72 -1.74
C LEU A 60 9.72 13.18 -0.63
N SER A 61 10.93 13.64 -0.96
CA SER A 61 11.89 14.14 0.02
C SER A 61 11.43 15.46 0.66
N ALA A 62 10.74 16.31 -0.10
CA ALA A 62 10.22 17.59 0.38
C ALA A 62 8.89 17.44 1.14
N ALA A 63 8.09 16.41 0.83
CA ALA A 63 6.74 16.18 1.33
C ALA A 63 6.57 16.36 2.85
N PRO A 64 7.41 15.77 3.74
CA PRO A 64 7.24 15.94 5.19
C PRO A 64 7.43 17.39 5.65
N ASN A 65 8.40 18.10 5.05
CA ASN A 65 8.68 19.50 5.37
C ASN A 65 7.53 20.40 4.89
N VAL A 66 7.00 20.13 3.70
CA VAL A 66 5.85 20.86 3.15
C VAL A 66 4.61 20.65 4.02
N LEU A 67 4.32 19.40 4.43
CA LEU A 67 3.24 19.09 5.37
C LEU A 67 3.39 19.90 6.66
N TYR A 68 4.58 19.88 7.27
CA TYR A 68 4.82 20.59 8.51
C TYR A 68 4.71 22.12 8.35
N ALA A 69 5.18 22.67 7.23
CA ALA A 69 5.02 24.09 6.91
C ALA A 69 3.54 24.49 6.74
N ARG A 70 2.77 23.71 5.98
CA ARG A 70 1.32 23.91 5.80
C ARG A 70 0.57 23.81 7.12
N TYR A 71 0.93 22.84 7.97
CA TYR A 71 0.41 22.71 9.31
C TYR A 71 0.68 23.95 10.17
N LYS A 72 1.90 24.49 10.14
CA LYS A 72 2.21 25.73 10.89
C LYS A 72 1.45 26.95 10.38
N GLN A 73 1.22 27.06 9.07
CA GLN A 73 0.59 28.22 8.45
C GLN A 73 -0.94 28.20 8.57
N TYR A 74 -1.56 27.03 8.38
CA TYR A 74 -3.01 26.90 8.23
C TYR A 74 -3.62 25.90 9.22
N GLY A 75 -2.83 25.37 10.15
CA GLY A 75 -3.27 24.39 11.13
C GLY A 75 -3.82 23.12 10.47
N GLN A 76 -4.98 22.69 10.96
CA GLN A 76 -5.66 21.48 10.51
C GLN A 76 -6.13 21.53 9.05
N LEU A 77 -6.52 22.70 8.55
CA LEU A 77 -6.91 22.87 7.15
C LEU A 77 -5.72 22.69 6.21
N GLY A 78 -4.53 23.11 6.64
CA GLY A 78 -3.28 22.90 5.91
C GLY A 78 -2.96 21.42 5.74
N VAL A 79 -3.18 20.63 6.80
CA VAL A 79 -2.99 19.16 6.74
C VAL A 79 -4.00 18.52 5.79
N LEU A 80 -5.28 18.94 5.83
CA LEU A 80 -6.30 18.41 4.92
C LEU A 80 -5.99 18.68 3.45
N ALA A 81 -5.64 19.93 3.12
CA ALA A 81 -5.27 20.31 1.76
C ALA A 81 -4.06 19.50 1.28
N TRP A 82 -3.03 19.39 2.12
CA TRP A 82 -1.84 18.59 1.82
C TRP A 82 -2.17 17.12 1.60
N CYS A 83 -3.07 16.51 2.39
CA CYS A 83 -3.48 15.12 2.18
C CYS A 83 -4.16 14.90 0.82
N SER A 84 -4.86 15.90 0.28
CA SER A 84 -5.43 15.84 -1.07
C SER A 84 -4.33 15.82 -2.13
N GLU A 85 -3.38 16.76 -2.07
CA GLU A 85 -2.24 16.85 -2.99
C GLU A 85 -1.36 15.58 -2.91
N PHE A 86 -1.13 15.06 -1.70
CA PHE A 86 -0.38 13.83 -1.51
C PHE A 86 -1.12 12.60 -2.05
N GLY A 87 -2.46 12.59 -1.99
CA GLY A 87 -3.28 11.55 -2.60
C GLY A 87 -3.07 11.46 -4.12
N GLU A 88 -3.04 12.60 -4.81
CA GLU A 88 -2.75 12.65 -6.25
C GLU A 88 -1.32 12.17 -6.57
N LEU A 89 -0.33 12.55 -5.74
CA LEU A 89 1.04 12.06 -5.87
C LEU A 89 1.12 10.53 -5.71
N ILE A 90 0.37 9.94 -4.78
CA ILE A 90 0.28 8.48 -4.61
C ILE A 90 -0.29 7.82 -5.86
N ASP A 91 -1.33 8.39 -6.45
CA ASP A 91 -1.99 7.80 -7.60
C ASP A 91 -1.08 7.84 -8.84
N ASN A 92 -0.34 8.94 -9.04
CA ASN A 92 0.68 9.02 -10.10
C ASN A 92 1.87 8.05 -9.87
N LEU A 93 2.31 7.87 -8.62
CA LEU A 93 3.33 6.88 -8.26
C LEU A 93 2.84 5.45 -8.56
N LYS A 94 1.56 5.18 -8.33
CA LYS A 94 0.95 3.88 -8.64
C LYS A 94 0.99 3.60 -10.13
N GLU A 95 0.58 4.55 -10.95
CA GLU A 95 0.63 4.43 -12.41
C GLU A 95 2.04 4.11 -12.90
N MET A 96 3.05 4.84 -12.40
CA MET A 96 4.46 4.58 -12.72
C MET A 96 4.90 3.17 -12.29
N GLY A 97 4.54 2.72 -11.09
CA GLY A 97 4.93 1.40 -10.61
C GLY A 97 4.21 0.27 -11.35
N PHE A 98 2.93 0.44 -11.73
CA PHE A 98 2.22 -0.52 -12.56
C PHE A 98 2.77 -0.60 -13.98
N ALA A 99 3.29 0.51 -14.52
CA ALA A 99 4.02 0.52 -15.79
C ALA A 99 5.39 -0.17 -15.72
N GLY A 100 5.87 -0.55 -14.52
CA GLY A 100 7.18 -1.16 -14.32
C GLY A 100 8.34 -0.14 -14.38
N ASN A 101 8.03 1.16 -14.37
CA ASN A 101 9.00 2.24 -14.55
C ASN A 101 9.53 2.82 -13.22
N MET A 102 9.06 2.32 -12.08
CA MET A 102 9.48 2.81 -10.76
C MET A 102 10.86 2.26 -10.37
N PHE A 103 11.77 3.16 -10.01
CA PHE A 103 13.10 2.79 -9.54
C PHE A 103 13.08 2.35 -8.08
N VAL A 104 14.05 1.50 -7.72
CA VAL A 104 14.23 1.02 -6.35
C VAL A 104 14.54 2.18 -5.39
N SER A 105 15.30 3.18 -5.84
CA SER A 105 15.57 4.41 -5.10
C SER A 105 14.28 5.17 -4.78
N THR A 106 13.41 5.33 -5.77
CA THR A 106 12.13 6.04 -5.64
C THR A 106 11.20 5.30 -4.69
N ARG A 107 11.09 3.97 -4.80
CA ARG A 107 10.35 3.13 -3.85
C ARG A 107 10.88 3.27 -2.42
N SER A 108 12.19 3.22 -2.25
CA SER A 108 12.85 3.34 -0.94
C SER A 108 12.64 4.72 -0.32
N GLN A 109 12.74 5.79 -1.12
CA GLN A 109 12.47 7.15 -0.69
C GLN A 109 11.01 7.31 -0.30
N ALA A 110 10.06 6.74 -1.04
CA ALA A 110 8.64 6.79 -0.71
C ALA A 110 8.32 6.11 0.65
N LEU A 111 8.89 4.93 0.91
CA LEU A 111 8.76 4.24 2.21
C LEU A 111 9.38 5.04 3.37
N LYS A 112 10.53 5.66 3.13
CA LYS A 112 11.17 6.56 4.09
C LYS A 112 10.27 7.76 4.40
N THR A 113 9.74 8.42 3.36
CA THR A 113 8.81 9.55 3.48
C THR A 113 7.57 9.19 4.30
N CYS A 114 6.96 8.01 4.08
CA CYS A 114 5.85 7.52 4.91
C CYS A 114 6.19 7.50 6.40
N THR A 115 7.39 7.01 6.73
CA THR A 115 7.86 6.92 8.13
C THR A 115 8.14 8.30 8.72
N GLU A 116 8.70 9.21 7.93
CA GLU A 116 8.96 10.59 8.37
C GLU A 116 7.66 11.36 8.62
N ILE A 117 6.64 11.19 7.78
CA ILE A 117 5.31 11.81 7.96
C ILE A 117 4.70 11.40 9.30
N LEU A 118 4.70 10.10 9.64
CA LEU A 118 4.11 9.61 10.89
C LEU A 118 4.88 10.06 12.14
N ARG A 119 6.18 10.36 12.01
CA ARG A 119 7.01 10.89 13.09
C ARG A 119 6.80 12.39 13.35
N LEU A 120 6.09 13.10 12.47
CA LEU A 120 5.81 14.51 12.67
C LEU A 120 4.86 14.69 13.85
N LYS A 121 5.29 15.51 14.82
CA LYS A 121 4.46 15.87 15.98
C LYS A 121 3.44 16.93 15.57
N LEU A 122 2.29 16.49 15.06
CA LEU A 122 1.14 17.33 14.70
C LEU A 122 0.21 17.54 15.91
N THR A 123 0.76 17.98 17.05
CA THR A 123 0.10 17.99 18.37
C THR A 123 -1.18 18.81 18.48
N ASP A 124 -1.41 19.79 17.59
CA ASP A 124 -2.60 20.66 17.62
C ASP A 124 -3.70 20.21 16.64
N VAL A 125 -3.54 19.04 15.99
CA VAL A 125 -4.62 18.43 15.19
C VAL A 125 -5.63 17.79 16.14
N LYS A 126 -6.64 18.58 16.54
CA LYS A 126 -7.71 18.16 17.44
C LYS A 126 -8.69 17.20 16.77
N MET A 127 -8.94 17.38 15.47
CA MET A 127 -9.86 16.53 14.72
C MET A 127 -9.21 15.18 14.37
N GLN A 128 -9.58 14.14 15.11
CA GLN A 128 -9.11 12.76 14.88
C GLN A 128 -9.35 12.26 13.45
N ILE A 129 -10.40 12.75 12.78
CA ILE A 129 -10.68 12.40 11.38
C ILE A 129 -9.56 12.83 10.41
N ILE A 130 -8.85 13.92 10.72
CA ILE A 130 -7.72 14.39 9.92
C ILE A 130 -6.53 13.46 10.09
N ILE A 131 -6.26 13.04 11.33
CA ILE A 131 -5.19 12.08 11.64
C ILE A 131 -5.49 10.74 10.95
N MET A 132 -6.75 10.30 10.99
CA MET A 132 -7.20 9.10 10.29
C MET A 132 -7.04 9.23 8.77
N TYR A 133 -7.35 10.39 8.19
CA TYR A 133 -7.17 10.64 6.75
C TYR A 133 -5.69 10.67 6.36
N LEU A 134 -4.83 11.36 7.11
CA LEU A 134 -3.39 11.35 6.88
C LEU A 134 -2.82 9.93 6.96
N SER A 135 -3.20 9.18 8.00
CA SER A 135 -2.77 7.80 8.20
C SER A 135 -3.27 6.87 7.08
N SER A 136 -4.47 7.10 6.55
CA SER A 136 -5.00 6.32 5.44
C SER A 136 -4.25 6.59 4.13
N GLN A 137 -3.81 7.82 3.86
CA GLN A 137 -2.93 8.13 2.73
C GLN A 137 -1.59 7.40 2.85
N VAL A 138 -0.95 7.48 4.03
CA VAL A 138 0.31 6.78 4.29
C VAL A 138 0.15 5.26 4.15
N SER A 139 -0.91 4.69 4.70
CA SER A 139 -1.23 3.27 4.60
C SER A 139 -1.46 2.84 3.15
N ARG A 140 -2.17 3.66 2.35
CA ARG A 140 -2.43 3.39 0.93
C ARG A 140 -1.15 3.32 0.12
N LEU A 141 -0.19 4.22 0.39
CA LEU A 141 1.11 4.21 -0.26
C LEU A 141 1.95 3.01 0.19
N ARG A 142 2.05 2.77 1.50
CA ARG A 142 2.81 1.64 2.07
C ARG A 142 2.34 0.30 1.52
N ARG A 143 1.04 0.03 1.49
CA ARG A 143 0.47 -1.22 0.93
C ARG A 143 0.78 -1.41 -0.56
N PHE A 144 0.87 -0.32 -1.31
CA PHE A 144 1.25 -0.39 -2.72
C PHE A 144 2.75 -0.69 -2.87
N LEU A 145 3.59 -0.03 -2.07
CA LEU A 145 5.04 -0.20 -2.10
C LEU A 145 5.50 -1.48 -1.42
N ASP A 146 4.71 -2.10 -0.54
CA ASP A 146 5.05 -3.32 0.18
C ASP A 146 3.75 -4.00 0.64
N GLY A 147 3.26 -4.95 -0.16
CA GLY A 147 1.95 -5.59 0.10
C GLY A 147 1.93 -6.46 1.36
N ASP A 148 3.07 -7.04 1.71
CA ASP A 148 3.22 -7.97 2.84
C ASP A 148 3.69 -7.25 4.12
N GLY A 149 4.04 -5.97 4.01
CA GLY A 149 4.47 -5.14 5.13
C GLY A 149 3.37 -5.00 6.18
N VAL A 150 3.76 -5.17 7.45
CA VAL A 150 2.90 -4.91 8.62
C VAL A 150 3.49 -3.72 9.35
N TRP A 151 2.65 -2.71 9.62
CA TRP A 151 3.04 -1.49 10.31
C TRP A 151 2.11 -1.21 11.48
N ASP A 152 2.70 -0.93 12.63
CA ASP A 152 2.07 -0.67 13.92
C ASP A 152 2.35 0.77 14.42
N ASP A 153 3.04 1.58 13.63
CA ASP A 153 3.46 2.95 13.97
C ASP A 153 2.39 4.02 13.65
N TYR A 154 1.15 3.61 13.36
CA TYR A 154 0.03 4.53 13.14
C TYR A 154 -0.45 5.13 14.48
N PRO A 155 -0.82 6.42 14.50
CA PRO A 155 -1.31 7.07 15.71
C PRO A 155 -2.62 6.44 16.20
N GLU A 156 -2.73 6.20 17.51
CA GLU A 156 -3.97 5.72 18.14
C GLU A 156 -5.05 6.82 18.12
N LEU A 157 -6.24 6.45 17.64
CA LEU A 157 -7.37 7.38 17.57
C LEU A 157 -8.13 7.39 18.90
N THR A 158 -8.27 8.57 19.50
CA THR A 158 -9.08 8.74 20.72
C THR A 158 -10.34 9.54 20.38
N PHE A 159 -11.45 8.85 20.15
CA PHE A 159 -12.74 9.53 19.93
C PHE A 159 -13.36 9.93 21.27
N PRO A 160 -13.87 11.18 21.42
CA PRO A 160 -14.63 11.54 22.60
C PRO A 160 -15.92 10.72 22.66
N LEU A 161 -16.01 9.81 23.63
CA LEU A 161 -17.14 8.87 23.80
C LEU A 161 -18.31 9.45 24.60
N GLU A 162 -18.25 10.72 25.05
CA GLU A 162 -19.33 11.31 25.83
C GLU A 162 -20.33 12.05 24.93
N PRO A 163 -21.57 11.55 24.75
CA PRO A 163 -22.64 12.40 24.25
C PRO A 163 -22.80 13.55 25.23
N MET A 164 -22.83 14.79 24.71
CA MET A 164 -23.14 16.00 25.48
C MET A 164 -24.33 15.68 26.39
N LYS A 165 -24.06 15.54 27.70
CA LYS A 165 -25.11 15.58 28.71
C LYS A 165 -25.75 16.95 28.57
N HIS A 166 -26.83 17.04 27.80
CA HIS A 166 -27.76 18.15 27.88
C HIS A 166 -28.20 18.19 29.33
N GLN A 167 -27.61 19.09 30.11
CA GLN A 167 -28.12 19.46 31.41
C GLN A 167 -29.52 20.01 31.15
N ALA A 168 -30.53 19.16 31.33
CA ALA A 168 -31.89 19.60 31.52
C ALA A 168 -31.88 20.39 32.82
N THR A 169 -31.78 21.71 32.70
CA THR A 169 -32.07 22.65 33.78
C THR A 169 -33.51 22.39 34.21
N SER A 170 -33.68 21.79 35.39
CA SER A 170 -34.94 21.82 36.15
C SER A 170 -35.11 23.18 36.82
#